data_AF-A0A8T1SA96-F1
#
_entry.id   AF-A0A8T1SA96-F1
#
_cell.length_a   1.000
_cell.length_b   1.000
_cell.length_c   1.000
_cell.angle_alpha   90.00
_cell.angle_beta   90.00
_cell.angle_gamma   90.00
#
_symmetry.space_group_name_H-M   'P 1'
#
loop_
_entity.id
_entity.type
_entity.pdbx_description
1 polymer ?
#
loop_
_entity_poly.entity_id
_entity_poly.type
_entity_poly.pdbx_seq_one_letter_code
_entity_poly.pdbx_strand_id
1 'polypeptide(L)'
;MTSARECKVTKQEGESYGFYLRIEKNKLGHLIRNVEEGSPADRAGLKDGDRILRVNGLFVDKEEHAQVVEMVKRSGNSVTVLILDEASYEKAEKEGVNFEELGQKQTTQQQKEQPPVTNGVTAPVPQPRLCYLVKERNSYDFSLKTTVGQKGVFIIGLSPQGVAAKAGVQQNDRLIEVNGKNVENDKHEEVVEK
;
A
#
# COMPACT_ATOMS: atom_id res chain seq x y z
N MET A 1 21.92 -6.79 12.37
CA MET A 1 20.46 -6.87 12.56
C MET A 1 19.86 -6.79 11.18
N THR A 2 19.15 -7.82 10.72
CA THR A 2 18.45 -7.74 9.45
C THR A 2 17.19 -6.90 9.68
N SER A 3 17.06 -5.80 8.94
CA SER A 3 15.88 -4.94 8.97
C SER A 3 14.72 -5.61 8.22
N ALA A 4 13.49 -5.17 8.50
CA ALA A 4 12.33 -5.52 7.67
C ALA A 4 12.62 -5.23 6.19
N ARG A 5 12.14 -6.11 5.30
CA ARG A 5 12.36 -6.02 3.85
C ARG A 5 11.02 -5.87 3.16
N GLU A 6 10.92 -4.90 2.25
CA GLU A 6 9.76 -4.78 1.37
C GLU A 6 10.07 -5.50 0.05
N CYS A 7 9.22 -6.45 -0.32
CA CYS A 7 9.34 -7.23 -1.54
C CYS A 7 8.09 -7.01 -2.39
N LYS A 8 8.28 -6.48 -3.61
CA LYS A 8 7.23 -6.44 -4.63
C LYS A 8 7.35 -7.67 -5.51
N VAL A 9 6.36 -8.55 -5.44
CA VAL A 9 6.29 -9.77 -6.25
C VAL A 9 5.35 -9.51 -7.42
N THR A 10 5.85 -9.68 -8.65
CA THR A 10 5.05 -9.53 -9.87
C THR A 10 5.14 -10.80 -10.72
N LYS A 11 3.99 -11.35 -11.09
CA LYS A 11 3.85 -12.59 -11.86
C LYS A 11 3.09 -12.33 -13.16
N GLN A 12 3.20 -13.26 -14.11
CA GLN A 12 2.36 -13.23 -15.31
C GLN A 12 0.93 -13.71 -15.02
N GLU A 13 0.01 -13.41 -15.94
CA GLU A 13 -1.34 -13.96 -15.88
C GLU A 13 -1.30 -15.49 -16.03
N GLY A 14 -2.06 -16.20 -15.19
CA GLY A 14 -2.03 -17.67 -15.13
C GLY A 14 -0.84 -18.29 -14.37
N GLU A 15 0.22 -17.54 -14.07
CA GLU A 15 1.33 -17.98 -13.24
C GLU A 15 0.95 -17.95 -11.74
N SER A 16 1.60 -18.76 -10.91
CA SER A 16 1.56 -18.63 -9.45
C SER A 16 2.62 -17.62 -8.98
N TYR A 17 2.57 -17.20 -7.71
CA TYR A 17 3.66 -16.39 -7.15
C TYR A 17 4.91 -17.23 -6.82
N GLY A 18 4.81 -18.56 -6.76
CA GLY A 18 5.93 -19.46 -6.45
C GLY A 18 6.32 -19.54 -4.97
N PHE A 19 5.35 -19.35 -4.05
CA PHE A 19 5.56 -19.58 -2.62
C PHE A 19 4.28 -20.09 -1.96
N TYR A 20 4.42 -20.68 -0.77
CA TYR A 20 3.32 -21.06 0.10
C TYR A 20 3.25 -20.15 1.32
N LEU A 21 2.05 -19.70 1.67
CA LEU A 21 1.78 -19.07 2.95
C LEU A 21 1.27 -20.14 3.93
N ARG A 22 1.87 -20.25 5.11
CA ARG A 22 1.53 -21.28 6.11
C ARG A 22 1.45 -20.72 7.53
N ILE A 23 0.67 -21.42 8.36
CA ILE A 23 0.76 -21.38 9.82
C ILE A 23 1.39 -22.70 10.27
N GLU A 24 2.41 -22.63 11.11
CA GLU A 24 3.09 -23.81 11.66
C GLU A 24 2.81 -23.95 13.15
N LYS A 25 2.67 -25.19 13.63
CA LYS A 25 2.49 -25.46 15.06
C LYS A 25 3.72 -24.95 15.83
N ASN A 26 3.49 -24.14 16.86
CA ASN A 26 4.52 -23.49 17.69
C ASN A 26 5.32 -22.37 17.02
N LYS A 27 4.87 -21.83 15.88
CA LYS A 27 5.44 -20.59 15.32
C LYS A 27 4.35 -19.53 15.19
N LEU A 28 4.71 -18.30 15.50
CA LEU A 28 3.84 -17.15 15.29
C LEU A 28 3.97 -16.59 13.87
N GLY A 29 2.96 -15.81 13.48
CA GLY A 29 2.89 -15.08 12.22
C GLY A 29 2.60 -15.96 11.00
N HIS A 30 2.52 -15.31 9.84
CA HIS A 30 2.26 -15.95 8.55
C HIS A 30 3.57 -16.23 7.81
N LEU A 31 3.93 -17.51 7.67
CA LEU A 31 5.22 -17.93 7.16
C LEU A 31 5.21 -18.15 5.66
N ILE A 32 6.25 -17.64 5.00
CA ILE A 32 6.62 -18.00 3.63
C ILE A 32 7.43 -19.29 3.66
N ARG A 33 7.02 -20.26 2.86
CA ARG A 33 7.67 -21.56 2.68
C ARG A 33 7.67 -21.97 1.22
N ASN A 34 8.56 -22.90 0.88
CA ASN A 34 8.63 -23.50 -0.45
C ASN A 34 8.72 -22.42 -1.53
N VAL A 35 9.60 -21.43 -1.34
CA VAL A 35 9.93 -20.47 -2.41
C VAL A 35 10.60 -21.24 -3.54
N GLU A 36 9.92 -21.31 -4.68
CA GLU A 36 10.37 -22.06 -5.84
C GLU A 36 11.53 -21.32 -6.54
N GLU A 37 12.62 -22.03 -6.84
CA GLU A 37 13.78 -21.44 -7.51
C GLU A 37 13.40 -20.85 -8.87
N GLY A 38 13.84 -19.62 -9.12
CA GLY A 38 13.55 -18.90 -10.35
C GLY A 38 12.11 -18.39 -10.46
N SER A 39 11.26 -18.57 -9.44
CA SER A 39 9.88 -18.07 -9.43
C SER A 39 9.77 -16.56 -9.23
N PRO A 40 8.58 -15.94 -9.41
CA PRO A 40 8.37 -14.54 -9.06
C PRO A 40 8.78 -14.19 -7.62
N ALA A 41 8.46 -15.05 -6.65
CA ALA A 41 8.81 -14.86 -5.25
C ALA A 41 10.32 -14.88 -5.00
N ASP A 42 11.02 -15.86 -5.60
CA ASP A 42 12.48 -15.97 -5.49
C ASP A 42 13.18 -14.75 -6.09
N ARG A 43 12.79 -14.34 -7.30
CA ARG A 43 13.32 -13.13 -7.95
C ARG A 43 13.02 -11.85 -7.17
N ALA A 44 11.93 -11.81 -6.42
CA ALA A 44 11.59 -10.70 -5.52
C ALA A 44 12.36 -10.74 -4.19
N GLY A 45 13.17 -11.78 -3.94
CA GLY A 45 14.01 -11.94 -2.78
C GLY A 45 13.30 -12.48 -1.53
N LEU A 46 12.12 -13.09 -1.70
CA LEU A 46 11.46 -13.84 -0.64
C LEU A 46 12.27 -15.09 -0.31
N LYS A 47 12.28 -15.49 0.97
CA LYS A 47 13.01 -16.64 1.46
C LYS A 47 12.13 -17.49 2.36
N ASP A 48 12.41 -18.78 2.37
CA ASP A 48 11.81 -19.68 3.34
C ASP A 48 12.10 -19.22 4.77
N GLY A 49 11.05 -19.11 5.57
CA GLY A 49 11.12 -18.63 6.96
C GLY A 49 10.84 -17.14 7.13
N ASP A 50 10.70 -16.39 6.04
CA ASP A 50 10.20 -15.03 6.13
C ASP A 50 8.76 -15.01 6.68
N ARG A 51 8.46 -14.03 7.53
CA ARG A 51 7.12 -13.78 8.08
C ARG A 51 6.56 -12.50 7.51
N ILE A 52 5.32 -12.56 7.02
CA ILE A 52 4.62 -11.40 6.45
C ILE A 52 4.07 -10.54 7.58
N LEU A 53 4.55 -9.30 7.65
CA LEU A 53 4.02 -8.25 8.52
C LEU A 53 2.96 -7.40 7.84
N ARG A 54 3.13 -7.12 6.53
CA ARG A 54 2.19 -6.31 5.74
C ARG A 54 1.92 -6.89 4.36
N VAL A 55 0.70 -6.70 3.86
CA VAL A 55 0.30 -6.93 2.47
C VAL A 55 -0.26 -5.63 1.91
N ASN A 56 0.34 -5.12 0.84
CA ASN A 56 0.03 -3.84 0.20
C ASN A 56 -0.07 -2.67 1.20
N GLY A 57 0.85 -2.63 2.16
CA GLY A 57 0.90 -1.60 3.20
C GLY A 57 -0.06 -1.82 4.38
N LEU A 58 -0.99 -2.77 4.33
CA LEU A 58 -1.86 -3.12 5.46
C LEU A 58 -1.16 -4.07 6.40
N PHE A 59 -1.21 -3.81 7.71
CA PHE A 59 -0.64 -4.70 8.73
C PHE A 59 -1.49 -5.96 8.87
N VAL A 60 -0.84 -7.13 8.83
CA VAL A 60 -1.52 -8.43 8.78
C VAL A 60 -1.01 -9.45 9.79
N ASP A 61 0.01 -9.14 10.59
CA ASP A 61 0.61 -10.13 11.53
C ASP A 61 -0.40 -10.66 12.57
N LYS A 62 -1.45 -9.89 12.87
CA LYS A 62 -2.54 -10.25 13.79
C LYS A 62 -3.82 -10.72 13.09
N GLU A 63 -3.81 -10.81 11.76
CA GLU A 63 -4.98 -11.21 10.99
C GLU A 63 -5.14 -12.73 10.93
N GLU A 64 -6.36 -13.18 10.64
CA GLU A 64 -6.61 -14.59 10.40
C GLU A 64 -5.88 -15.06 9.13
N HIS A 65 -5.29 -16.26 9.17
CA HIS A 65 -4.51 -16.77 8.03
C HIS A 65 -5.29 -16.77 6.71
N ALA A 66 -6.56 -17.15 6.75
CA ALA A 66 -7.43 -17.16 5.58
C ALA A 66 -7.60 -15.75 4.97
N GLN A 67 -7.68 -14.72 5.82
CA GLN A 67 -7.80 -13.33 5.39
C GLN A 67 -6.53 -12.86 4.68
N VAL A 68 -5.35 -13.21 5.20
CA VAL A 68 -4.07 -12.86 4.58
C VAL A 68 -3.91 -13.56 3.22
N VAL A 69 -4.29 -14.84 3.12
CA VAL A 69 -4.32 -15.57 1.85
C VAL A 69 -5.22 -14.87 0.83
N GLU A 70 -6.41 -14.43 1.25
CA GLU A 70 -7.34 -13.74 0.37
C GLU A 70 -6.81 -12.36 -0.06
N MET A 71 -6.18 -11.60 0.83
CA MET A 71 -5.52 -10.34 0.48
C MET A 71 -4.43 -10.52 -0.59
N VAL A 72 -3.60 -11.56 -0.46
CA VAL A 72 -2.56 -11.88 -1.46
C VAL A 72 -3.21 -12.28 -2.79
N LYS A 73 -4.25 -13.12 -2.79
CA LYS A 73 -4.96 -13.52 -4.02
C LYS A 73 -5.62 -12.33 -4.72
N ARG A 74 -6.30 -11.46 -3.97
CA ARG A 74 -6.97 -10.26 -4.49
C ARG A 74 -6.02 -9.22 -5.07
N SER A 75 -4.72 -9.32 -4.77
CA SER A 75 -3.69 -8.45 -5.35
C SER A 75 -3.45 -8.72 -6.84
N GLY A 76 -4.01 -9.79 -7.40
CA GLY A 76 -3.94 -10.09 -8.83
C GLY A 76 -2.53 -10.51 -9.25
N ASN A 77 -1.92 -9.77 -10.18
CA ASN A 77 -0.60 -10.08 -10.73
C ASN A 77 0.57 -9.39 -10.00
N SER A 78 0.31 -8.50 -9.04
CA SER A 78 1.34 -7.85 -8.25
C SER A 78 0.93 -7.68 -6.80
N VAL A 79 1.79 -8.12 -5.86
CA VAL A 79 1.60 -7.92 -4.42
C VAL A 79 2.87 -7.34 -3.81
N THR A 80 2.73 -6.36 -2.92
CA THR A 80 3.85 -5.85 -2.11
C THR A 80 3.73 -6.38 -0.70
N VAL A 81 4.78 -7.01 -0.18
CA VAL A 81 4.81 -7.52 1.20
C VAL A 81 5.95 -6.92 2.00
N LEU A 82 5.67 -6.56 3.25
CA LEU A 82 6.72 -6.26 4.22
C LEU A 82 6.96 -7.52 5.06
N ILE A 83 8.20 -7.96 5.13
CA ILE A 83 8.59 -9.21 5.79
C ILE A 83 9.72 -9.01 6.80
N LEU A 84 9.79 -9.91 7.78
CA LEU A 84 10.96 -10.14 8.62
C LEU A 84 11.45 -11.57 8.45
N ASP A 85 12.77 -11.76 8.48
CA ASP A 85 13.34 -13.11 8.55
C ASP A 85 13.02 -13.78 9.91
N GLU A 86 13.18 -15.09 9.96
CA GLU A 86 12.79 -15.90 11.11
C GLU A 86 13.45 -15.43 12.43
N ALA A 87 14.77 -15.22 12.40
CA ALA A 87 15.54 -14.84 13.58
C ALA A 87 15.23 -13.42 14.05
N SER A 88 15.05 -12.50 13.11
CA SER A 88 14.73 -11.10 13.39
C SER A 88 13.32 -10.95 13.97
N TYR A 89 12.35 -11.71 13.47
CA TYR A 89 11.00 -11.74 14.03
C TYR A 89 10.99 -12.27 15.46
N GLU A 90 11.61 -13.44 15.71
CA GLU A 90 11.62 -14.03 17.05
C GLU A 90 12.33 -13.15 18.08
N LYS A 91 13.41 -12.48 17.66
CA LYS A 91 14.10 -11.52 18.50
C LYS A 91 13.19 -10.35 18.85
N ALA A 92 12.55 -9.75 17.84
CA ALA A 92 11.68 -8.59 18.02
C ALA A 92 10.42 -8.93 18.85
N GLU A 93 9.88 -10.14 18.71
CA GLU A 93 8.79 -10.64 19.55
C GLU A 93 9.22 -10.75 21.02
N LYS A 94 10.39 -11.34 21.30
CA LYS A 94 10.96 -11.45 22.67
C LYS A 94 11.25 -10.09 23.29
N GLU A 95 11.63 -9.11 22.46
CA GLU A 95 11.89 -7.73 22.87
C GLU A 95 10.62 -6.89 22.99
N GLY A 96 9.44 -7.43 22.65
CA GLY A 96 8.15 -6.72 22.73
C GLY A 96 8.01 -5.60 21.71
N VAL A 97 8.69 -5.70 20.56
CA VAL A 97 8.63 -4.70 19.49
C VAL A 97 7.22 -4.63 18.91
N ASN A 98 6.69 -3.42 18.73
CA ASN A 98 5.43 -3.22 18.03
C ASN A 98 5.63 -3.36 16.51
N PHE A 99 5.31 -4.52 15.96
CA PHE A 99 5.44 -4.78 14.51
C PHE A 99 4.59 -3.86 13.63
N GLU A 100 3.52 -3.28 14.17
CA GLU A 100 2.69 -2.33 13.44
C GLU A 100 3.44 -1.03 13.12
N GLU A 101 4.49 -0.68 13.87
CA GLU A 101 5.32 0.50 13.60
C GLU A 101 6.41 0.21 12.56
N LEU A 102 6.69 -1.06 12.28
CA LEU A 102 7.69 -1.45 11.29
C LEU A 102 7.21 -1.18 9.85
N GLY A 103 8.10 -0.57 9.07
CA GLY A 103 7.82 -0.19 7.68
C GLY A 103 6.81 0.95 7.54
N GLN A 104 6.36 1.56 8.64
CA GLN A 104 5.85 2.93 8.57
C GLN A 104 7.04 3.79 8.17
N LYS A 105 7.04 4.33 6.95
CA LYS A 105 7.98 5.40 6.60
C LYS A 105 7.85 6.43 7.71
N GLN A 106 8.96 6.74 8.37
CA GLN A 106 9.04 7.80 9.35
C GLN A 106 8.42 9.07 8.75
N THR A 107 7.17 9.37 9.10
CA THR A 107 6.65 10.73 9.15
C THR A 107 7.23 11.37 10.40
N THR A 108 8.56 11.53 10.44
CA THR A 108 9.13 12.47 11.40
C THR A 108 8.80 13.86 10.88
N GLN A 109 7.98 14.55 11.66
CA GLN A 109 7.38 15.87 11.44
C GLN A 109 6.05 15.89 10.67
N GLN A 110 4.99 15.44 11.35
CA GLN A 110 3.88 16.36 11.57
C GLN A 110 3.49 16.31 13.04
N GLN A 111 3.55 17.50 13.64
CA GLN A 111 3.37 17.77 15.05
C GLN A 111 2.04 17.23 15.57
N LYS A 112 2.06 16.91 16.86
CA LYS A 112 0.94 17.12 17.77
C LYS A 112 0.26 18.46 17.45
N GLU A 113 -0.79 18.43 16.67
CA GLU A 113 -1.92 19.34 16.86
C GLU A 113 -3.13 18.43 17.02
N GLN A 114 -3.47 18.14 18.27
CA GLN A 114 -4.83 17.80 18.62
C GLN A 114 -5.72 18.96 18.13
N PRO A 115 -6.71 18.73 17.26
CA PRO A 115 -7.78 19.70 17.12
C PRO A 115 -8.47 19.84 18.48
N PRO A 116 -8.82 21.06 18.90
CA PRO A 116 -9.54 21.27 20.15
C PRO A 116 -10.84 20.47 20.12
N VAL A 117 -11.11 19.79 21.23
CA VAL A 117 -12.35 19.08 21.53
C VAL A 117 -13.56 19.92 21.12
N THR A 118 -14.28 19.49 20.09
CA THR A 118 -15.70 19.82 19.94
C THR A 118 -16.46 18.56 19.54
N ASN A 119 -17.67 18.48 20.08
CA ASN A 119 -18.44 17.26 20.27
C ASN A 119 -18.77 16.51 18.98
N GLY A 120 -18.43 15.21 18.99
CA GLY A 120 -19.24 14.12 18.46
C GLY A 120 -19.81 14.25 17.05
N VAL A 121 -19.00 13.92 16.03
CA VAL A 121 -19.33 12.95 14.97
C VAL A 121 -17.97 12.45 14.44
N THR A 122 -17.62 11.19 14.63
CA THR A 122 -16.43 10.58 14.02
C THR A 122 -16.65 10.46 12.52
N ALA A 123 -16.22 11.48 11.76
CA ALA A 123 -16.10 11.34 10.31
C ALA A 123 -14.99 10.30 10.01
N PRO A 124 -15.22 9.32 9.12
CA PRO A 124 -14.21 8.34 8.75
C PRO A 124 -13.01 9.06 8.13
N VAL A 125 -11.80 8.69 8.57
CA VAL A 125 -10.55 9.16 7.97
C VAL A 125 -10.52 8.71 6.50
N PRO A 126 -10.40 9.62 5.52
CA PRO A 126 -10.42 9.25 4.11
C PRO A 126 -9.22 8.37 3.74
N GLN A 127 -9.48 7.21 3.14
CA GLN A 127 -8.45 6.28 2.67
C GLN A 127 -8.08 6.55 1.20
N PRO A 128 -6.79 6.46 0.80
CA PRO A 128 -6.37 6.59 -0.59
C PRO A 128 -7.01 5.53 -1.50
N ARG A 129 -7.32 5.90 -2.74
CA ARG A 129 -7.93 5.01 -3.74
C ARG A 129 -7.08 5.00 -5.01
N LEU A 130 -6.58 3.82 -5.39
CA LEU A 130 -5.90 3.63 -6.67
C LEU A 130 -6.93 3.57 -7.80
N CYS A 131 -6.95 4.60 -8.64
CA CYS A 131 -7.85 4.67 -9.80
C CYS A 131 -7.01 4.50 -11.07
N TYR A 132 -7.40 3.57 -11.95
CA TYR A 132 -6.73 3.37 -13.25
C TYR A 132 -7.50 4.09 -14.35
N LEU A 133 -6.87 5.07 -15.00
CA LEU A 133 -7.53 5.92 -16.00
C LEU A 133 -6.89 5.71 -17.37
N VAL A 134 -7.73 5.52 -18.38
CA VAL A 134 -7.34 5.52 -19.81
C VAL A 134 -8.01 6.73 -20.45
N LYS A 135 -7.23 7.58 -21.16
CA LYS A 135 -7.77 8.78 -21.81
C LYS A 135 -8.81 8.39 -22.87
N GLU A 136 -9.95 9.08 -22.87
CA GLU A 136 -10.92 9.05 -23.97
C GLU A 136 -10.93 10.43 -24.65
N ARG A 137 -10.86 10.47 -26.00
CA ARG A 137 -10.82 11.73 -26.77
C ARG A 137 -9.79 12.75 -26.24
N ASN A 138 -8.63 12.24 -25.79
CA ASN A 138 -7.51 13.01 -25.23
C ASN A 138 -7.80 13.72 -23.89
N SER A 139 -8.84 13.29 -23.15
CA SER A 139 -9.24 13.84 -21.86
C SER A 139 -9.35 12.74 -20.80
N TYR A 140 -9.16 13.12 -19.53
CA TYR A 140 -9.52 12.29 -18.38
C TYR A 140 -10.86 12.71 -17.74
N ASP A 141 -11.47 13.78 -18.25
CA ASP A 141 -12.77 14.32 -17.84
C ASP A 141 -12.83 14.83 -16.40
N PHE A 142 -11.72 15.42 -15.96
CA PHE A 142 -11.62 16.24 -14.76
C PHE A 142 -10.62 17.39 -14.99
N SER A 143 -10.65 18.36 -14.10
CA SER A 143 -9.69 19.46 -14.01
C SER A 143 -8.93 19.39 -12.68
N LEU A 144 -7.72 19.93 -12.65
CA LEU A 144 -6.92 20.03 -11.44
C LEU A 144 -7.03 21.44 -10.84
N LYS A 145 -7.08 21.51 -9.51
CA LYS A 145 -7.04 22.76 -8.76
C LYS A 145 -5.88 22.74 -7.78
N THR A 146 -5.13 23.83 -7.77
CA THR A 146 -4.16 24.14 -6.72
C THR A 146 -4.62 25.43 -6.03
N THR A 147 -4.61 25.47 -4.71
CA THR A 147 -4.97 26.68 -3.94
C THR A 147 -3.70 27.36 -3.48
N VAL A 148 -3.57 28.67 -3.71
CA VAL A 148 -2.40 29.45 -3.25
C VAL A 148 -2.25 29.30 -1.74
N GLY A 149 -1.06 28.87 -1.30
CA GLY A 149 -0.75 28.64 0.12
C GLY A 149 -1.19 27.27 0.67
N GLN A 150 -1.88 26.43 -0.10
CA GLN A 150 -2.17 25.04 0.27
C GLN A 150 -1.31 24.08 -0.53
N LYS A 151 -0.71 23.10 0.15
CA LYS A 151 0.08 22.05 -0.52
C LYS A 151 -0.85 20.99 -1.14
N GLY A 152 -0.51 20.57 -2.36
CA GLY A 152 -1.20 19.50 -3.07
C GLY A 152 -2.17 19.98 -4.15
N VAL A 153 -2.56 19.03 -5.00
CA VAL A 153 -3.44 19.24 -6.14
C VAL A 153 -4.73 18.46 -5.94
N PHE A 154 -5.87 19.06 -6.30
CA PHE A 154 -7.20 18.49 -6.07
C PHE A 154 -7.97 18.32 -7.38
N ILE A 155 -8.78 17.27 -7.45
CA ILE A 155 -9.68 17.00 -8.57
C ILE A 155 -10.92 17.89 -8.46
N ILE A 156 -11.19 18.66 -9.51
CA ILE A 156 -12.40 19.47 -9.69
C ILE A 156 -13.00 19.22 -11.07
N GLY A 157 -14.22 19.70 -11.34
CA GLY A 157 -14.80 19.64 -12.69
C GLY A 157 -14.94 18.21 -13.24
N LEU A 158 -15.21 17.24 -12.36
CA LEU A 158 -15.35 15.83 -12.73
C LEU A 158 -16.65 15.61 -13.52
N SER A 159 -16.55 15.05 -14.72
CA SER A 159 -17.71 14.65 -15.51
C SER A 159 -18.31 13.34 -14.98
N PRO A 160 -19.61 13.27 -14.64
CA PRO A 160 -20.22 12.06 -14.07
C PRO A 160 -20.16 10.81 -14.96
N GLN A 161 -20.04 10.99 -16.28
CA GLN A 161 -19.93 9.89 -17.26
C GLN A 161 -18.51 9.71 -17.80
N GLY A 162 -17.58 10.53 -17.33
CA GLY A 162 -16.20 10.56 -17.80
C GLY A 162 -15.38 9.38 -17.28
N VAL A 163 -14.21 9.18 -17.89
CA VAL A 163 -13.33 8.04 -17.57
C VAL A 163 -12.86 8.06 -16.12
N ALA A 164 -12.60 9.23 -15.54
CA ALA A 164 -12.18 9.36 -14.15
C ALA A 164 -13.28 8.97 -13.16
N ALA A 165 -14.53 9.41 -13.38
CA ALA A 165 -15.65 9.06 -12.50
C ALA A 165 -15.91 7.55 -12.53
N LYS A 166 -15.85 6.93 -13.72
CA LYS A 166 -15.96 5.47 -13.89
C LYS A 166 -14.83 4.70 -13.20
N ALA A 167 -13.62 5.27 -13.17
CA ALA A 167 -12.46 4.73 -12.44
C ALA A 167 -12.56 4.94 -10.92
N GLY A 168 -13.63 5.60 -10.45
CA GLY A 168 -13.89 5.83 -9.04
C GLY A 168 -13.39 7.18 -8.53
N VAL A 169 -12.71 8.01 -9.33
CA VAL A 169 -12.28 9.36 -8.90
C VAL A 169 -13.50 10.18 -8.45
N GLN A 170 -13.36 10.91 -7.36
CA GLN A 170 -14.41 11.74 -6.77
C GLN A 170 -14.03 13.21 -6.81
N GLN A 171 -15.05 14.07 -6.78
CA GLN A 171 -14.85 15.50 -6.69
C GLN A 171 -14.20 15.85 -5.34
N ASN A 172 -13.21 16.75 -5.39
CA ASN A 172 -12.37 17.16 -4.27
C ASN A 172 -11.39 16.09 -3.78
N ASP A 173 -11.18 15.00 -4.53
CA ASP A 173 -10.08 14.08 -4.26
C ASP A 173 -8.75 14.83 -4.30
N ARG A 174 -7.88 14.53 -3.33
CA ARG A 174 -6.50 15.02 -3.34
C ARG A 174 -5.62 14.03 -4.10
N LEU A 175 -4.85 14.54 -5.05
CA LEU A 175 -3.90 13.75 -5.81
C LEU A 175 -2.63 13.51 -4.98
N ILE A 176 -2.31 12.25 -4.74
CA ILE A 176 -1.16 11.83 -3.92
C ILE A 176 -0.04 11.31 -4.82
N GLU A 177 -0.40 10.57 -5.88
CA GLU A 177 0.53 9.91 -6.78
C GLU A 177 0.00 9.88 -8.21
N VAL A 178 0.87 10.08 -9.20
CA VAL A 178 0.59 9.89 -10.63
C VAL A 178 1.66 8.99 -11.22
N ASN A 179 1.25 7.87 -11.84
CA ASN A 179 2.14 6.93 -12.53
C ASN A 179 3.34 6.44 -11.67
N GLY A 180 3.13 6.16 -10.38
CA GLY A 180 4.23 5.72 -9.50
C GLY A 180 5.03 6.86 -8.85
N LYS A 181 4.73 8.13 -9.16
CA LYS A 181 5.46 9.29 -8.65
C LYS A 181 4.59 10.10 -7.70
N ASN A 182 5.05 10.31 -6.47
CA ASN A 182 4.39 11.20 -5.51
C ASN A 182 4.32 12.62 -6.11
N VAL A 183 3.18 13.29 -5.91
CA VAL A 183 2.90 14.65 -6.43
C VAL A 183 2.42 15.62 -5.33
N GLU A 184 2.47 15.22 -4.06
CA GLU A 184 1.88 16.01 -2.96
C GLU A 184 2.57 17.36 -2.73
N ASN A 185 3.83 17.47 -3.17
CA ASN A 185 4.64 18.68 -3.07
C ASN A 185 4.91 19.33 -4.44
N ASP A 186 4.40 18.75 -5.52
CA ASP A 186 4.63 19.24 -6.87
C ASP A 186 3.76 20.46 -7.16
N LYS A 187 4.25 21.33 -8.05
CA LYS A 187 3.47 22.47 -8.58
C LYS A 187 2.45 21.98 -9.60
N HIS A 188 1.46 22.82 -9.88
CA HIS A 188 0.39 22.50 -10.81
C HIS A 188 0.93 22.04 -12.18
N GLU A 189 1.91 22.75 -12.72
CA GLU A 189 2.52 22.46 -14.02
C GLU A 189 3.26 21.11 -14.01
N GLU A 190 4.01 20.83 -12.95
CA GLU A 190 4.77 19.58 -12.78
C GLU A 190 3.86 18.35 -12.70
N VAL A 191 2.65 18.50 -12.13
CA VAL A 191 1.65 17.43 -12.07
C VAL A 191 1.01 17.16 -13.42
N VAL A 192 0.75 18.21 -14.22
CA VAL A 192 0.13 18.09 -15.54
C VAL A 192 1.05 17.41 -16.57
N GLU A 193 2.37 17.46 -16.35
CA GLU A 193 3.37 16.85 -17.23
C GLU A 193 3.61 15.34 -16.99
N LYS A 194 3.01 14.73 -15.95
CA LYS A 194 3.22 13.31 -15.58
C LYS A 194 2.20 12.34 -16.17
#